data_AF-A0A3N9XLR0-F1
#
_entry.id   AF-A0A3N9XLR0-F1
#
_cell.length_a   1.000
_cell.length_b   1.000
_cell.length_c   1.000
_cell.angle_alpha   90.00
_cell.angle_beta   90.00
_cell.angle_gamma   90.00
#
_symmetry.space_group_name_H-M   'P 1'
#
loop_
_entity.id
_entity.type
_entity.pdbx_description
1 polymer ?
#
loop_
_entity_poly.entity_id
_entity_poly.type
_entity_poly.pdbx_seq_one_letter_code
_entity_poly.pdbx_strand_id
1 'polypeptide(L)' 'MVTRWWNGVWGRLTRRDVWLAREVRWHVVARAGDSETGRVLRWEFDTEDEARRMVRRLVQADGSPWREHSRDAATQPPE' A
#
# COMPACT_ATOMS: atom_id res chain seq x y z
N MET A 1 0.88 15.49 4.61
CA MET A 1 -0.09 16.39 5.28
C MET A 1 -0.68 17.30 4.20
N VAL A 2 -2.00 17.39 4.11
CA VAL A 2 -2.71 18.04 2.99
C VAL A 2 -3.10 19.47 3.36
N THR A 3 -3.65 19.67 4.56
CA THR A 3 -4.05 21.00 5.03
C THR A 3 -4.04 21.04 6.57
N ARG A 4 -3.76 22.22 7.15
CA ARG A 4 -3.82 22.46 8.60
C ARG A 4 -4.68 23.69 8.89
N TRP A 5 -5.47 23.61 9.95
CA TRP A 5 -6.23 24.72 10.50
C TRP A 5 -5.92 24.90 11.98
N TRP A 6 -6.02 26.15 12.40
CA TRP A 6 -5.86 26.54 13.78
C TRP A 6 -6.94 27.58 14.11
N ASN A 7 -7.37 27.63 15.37
CA ASN A 7 -8.51 28.46 15.76
C ASN A 7 -8.18 29.96 15.96
N GLY A 8 -6.95 30.41 15.72
CA GLY A 8 -6.61 31.84 15.78
C GLY A 8 -6.55 32.47 17.17
N VAL A 9 -6.86 31.71 18.23
CA VAL A 9 -7.00 32.27 19.57
C VAL A 9 -5.70 32.14 20.36
N TRP A 10 -5.11 33.28 20.70
CA TRP A 10 -4.10 33.41 21.75
C TRP A 10 -4.78 33.90 23.05
N GLY A 11 -4.69 33.15 24.16
CA GLY A 11 -5.27 33.54 25.45
C GLY A 11 -5.91 32.38 26.23
N ARG A 12 -6.75 32.69 27.24
CA ARG A 12 -7.36 31.73 28.20
C ARG A 12 -8.25 30.62 27.60
N LEU A 13 -8.47 30.62 26.29
CA LEU A 13 -9.20 29.57 25.57
C LEU A 13 -8.22 28.45 25.16
N THR A 14 -8.63 27.18 25.30
CA THR A 14 -7.81 26.05 24.89
C THR A 14 -7.56 26.09 23.38
N ARG A 15 -6.28 26.04 22.99
CA ARG A 15 -5.84 25.90 21.60
C ARG A 15 -6.50 24.67 20.97
N ARG A 16 -6.99 24.82 19.73
CA ARG A 16 -7.59 23.72 18.94
C ARG A 16 -6.97 23.70 17.55
N ASP A 17 -6.30 22.59 17.23
CA ASP A 17 -5.73 22.32 15.92
C ASP A 17 -6.52 21.19 15.24
N VAL A 18 -6.74 21.34 13.93
CA VAL A 18 -7.28 20.28 13.07
C VAL A 18 -6.37 20.15 11.87
N TRP A 19 -6.12 18.93 11.41
CA TRP A 19 -5.35 18.70 10.19
C TRP A 19 -5.94 17.56 9.36
N LEU A 20 -5.77 17.69 8.05
CA LEU A 20 -6.06 16.66 7.07
C LEU A 20 -4.75 16.09 6.56
N ALA A 21 -4.64 14.76 6.51
CA ALA A 21 -3.52 14.06 5.91
C ALA A 21 -4.03 13.06 4.86
N ARG A 22 -3.30 12.96 3.75
CA ARG A 22 -3.44 11.88 2.78
C ARG A 22 -2.22 11.00 2.94
N GLU A 23 -2.47 9.71 3.06
CA GLU A 23 -1.45 8.66 2.96
C GLU A 23 -1.64 7.95 1.63
N VAL A 24 -0.54 7.68 0.94
CA VAL A 24 -0.51 6.85 -0.27
C VAL A 24 0.42 5.71 0.03
N ARG A 25 -0.11 4.48 -0.02
CA ARG A 25 0.65 3.26 0.26
C ARG A 25 0.63 2.33 -0.94
N TRP A 26 1.74 1.66 -1.16
CA TRP A 26 1.89 0.58 -2.11
C TRP A 26 1.61 -0.74 -1.44
N HIS A 27 0.78 -1.58 -2.08
CA HIS A 27 0.45 -2.90 -1.58
C HIS A 27 1.08 -3.95 -2.50
N VAL A 28 1.79 -4.91 -1.92
CA VAL A 28 2.26 -6.10 -2.63
C VAL A 28 1.47 -7.28 -2.08
N VAL A 29 0.86 -8.06 -2.96
CA VAL A 29 0.07 -9.25 -2.60
C VAL A 29 0.65 -10.44 -3.33
N ALA A 30 0.91 -11.52 -2.60
CA ALA A 30 1.31 -12.80 -3.17
C ALA A 30 0.38 -13.91 -2.69
N ARG A 31 0.26 -14.97 -3.49
CA ARG A 31 -0.41 -16.21 -3.10
C ARG A 31 0.66 -17.30 -3.08
N ALA A 32 0.81 -17.97 -1.94
CA ALA A 32 1.74 -19.08 -1.77
C ALA A 32 0.94 -20.37 -1.60
N GLY A 33 1.19 -21.36 -2.46
CA GLY A 33 0.41 -22.61 -2.55
C GLY A 33 -0.45 -22.68 -3.82
N ASP A 34 -1.25 -23.74 -3.93
CA ASP A 34 -2.14 -23.93 -5.09
C ASP A 34 -3.33 -22.96 -5.10
N SER A 35 -4.09 -22.98 -6.19
CA SER A 35 -5.22 -22.09 -6.42
C SER A 35 -6.39 -22.25 -5.43
N GLU A 36 -6.48 -23.40 -4.74
CA GLU A 36 -7.61 -23.75 -3.87
C GLU A 36 -7.30 -23.52 -2.38
N THR A 37 -6.04 -23.70 -1.96
CA THR A 37 -5.62 -23.63 -0.55
C THR A 37 -4.53 -22.59 -0.28
N GLY A 38 -4.07 -21.90 -1.31
CA GLY A 38 -2.95 -20.96 -1.22
C GLY A 38 -3.19 -19.83 -0.22
N ARG A 39 -2.21 -19.61 0.66
CA ARG A 39 -2.21 -18.50 1.62
C ARG A 39 -1.94 -17.19 0.90
N VAL A 40 -2.78 -16.19 1.14
CA VAL A 40 -2.53 -14.82 0.70
C VAL A 40 -1.59 -14.12 1.69
N LEU A 41 -0.49 -13.58 1.16
CA LEU A 41 0.48 -12.77 1.87
C LEU A 41 0.35 -11.32 1.39
N ARG A 42 0.43 -10.35 2.30
CA ARG A 42 0.26 -8.92 2.01
C ARG A 42 1.37 -8.11 2.68
N TRP A 43 1.90 -7.13 1.96
CA TRP A 43 2.87 -6.15 2.44
C TRP A 43 2.45 -4.75 2.03
N GLU A 44 2.75 -3.77 2.87
CA GLU A 44 2.52 -2.35 2.62
C GLU A 44 3.83 -1.58 2.67
N PHE A 45 3.96 -0.57 1.79
CA PHE A 45 5.14 0.28 1.69
C PHE A 45 4.75 1.73 1.44
N ASP A 46 5.55 2.66 1.94
CA ASP A 46 5.36 4.08 1.71
C ASP A 46 5.84 4.50 0.31
N THR A 47 6.83 3.78 -0.25
CA THR A 47 7.44 4.10 -1.54
C THR A 47 7.27 2.98 -2.57
N GLU A 48 7.21 3.38 -3.84
CA GLU A 48 7.12 2.43 -4.95
C GLU A 48 8.39 1.56 -5.05
N ASP A 49 9.55 2.15 -4.79
CA ASP A 49 10.83 1.44 -4.87
C ASP A 49 10.97 0.32 -3.83
N GLU A 50 10.45 0.53 -2.62
CA GLU A 50 10.34 -0.51 -1.60
C GLU A 50 9.41 -1.64 -2.04
N ALA A 51 8.23 -1.30 -2.56
CA ALA A 51 7.30 -2.28 -3.08
C ALA A 51 7.92 -3.08 -4.25
N ARG A 52 8.57 -2.41 -5.20
CA ARG A 52 9.26 -3.06 -6.32
C ARG A 52 10.42 -3.94 -5.87
N ARG A 53 11.14 -3.59 -4.79
CA ARG A 53 12.16 -4.46 -4.18
C ARG A 53 11.53 -5.74 -3.63
N MET A 54 10.37 -5.65 -2.96
CA MET A 54 9.65 -6.83 -2.49
C MET A 54 9.17 -7.69 -3.66
N VAL A 55 8.59 -7.10 -4.71
CA VAL A 55 8.16 -7.83 -5.91
C VAL A 55 9.33 -8.61 -6.53
N ARG A 56 10.49 -7.95 -6.74
CA ARG A 56 11.69 -8.62 -7.26
C ARG A 56 12.13 -9.78 -6.38
N ARG A 57 12.14 -9.60 -5.06
CA ARG A 57 12.48 -10.66 -4.10
C ARG A 57 11.55 -11.87 -4.25
N LEU A 58 10.24 -11.64 -4.34
CA LEU A 58 9.24 -12.70 -4.45
C LEU A 58 9.37 -13.46 -5.79
N VAL A 59 9.52 -12.73 -6.89
CA VAL A 59 9.69 -13.30 -8.23
C VAL A 59 10.97 -14.12 -8.35
N GLN A 60 12.08 -13.65 -7.76
CA GLN A 60 13.36 -14.35 -7.81
C GLN A 60 13.42 -15.58 -6.89
N ALA A 61 12.62 -15.61 -5.81
CA ALA A 61 12.65 -16.70 -4.84
C ALA A 61 12.11 -18.03 -5.38
N ASP A 62 11.22 -17.98 -6.38
CA ASP A 62 10.49 -19.17 -6.86
C ASP A 62 11.23 -19.95 -7.97
N GLY A 63 12.35 -19.43 -8.49
CA GLY A 63 13.19 -20.10 -9.50
C GLY A 63 12.53 -20.36 -10.87
N SER A 64 11.22 -20.13 -11.00
CA SER A 64 10.42 -20.34 -12.20
C SER A 64 10.29 -19.05 -13.02
N PRO A 65 10.14 -19.14 -14.36
CA PRO A 65 9.94 -17.97 -15.20
C PRO A 65 8.55 -17.37 -14.97
N TRP A 66 8.50 -16.19 -14.35
CA TRP A 66 7.28 -15.40 -14.18
C TRP A 66 6.91 -14.67 -15.48
N ARG A 67 5.61 -14.56 -15.78
CA ARG A 67 5.10 -13.75 -16.88
C ARG A 67 4.41 -12.50 -16.32
N GLU A 68 4.78 -11.33 -16.83
CA GLU A 68 4.09 -10.10 -16.49
C GLU A 68 2.75 -10.04 -17.22
N HIS A 69 1.66 -9.85 -16.46
CA HIS A 69 0.37 -9.49 -17.03
C HIS A 69 0.25 -7.97 -17.03
N SER A 70 0.47 -7.34 -18.18
CA SER A 70 0.20 -5.91 -18.35
C SER A 70 -1.29 -5.63 -18.21
N ARG A 71 -1.59 -4.63 -17.37
CA ARG A 71 -2.92 -4.30 -16.84
C ARG A 71 -3.81 -3.58 -17.85
N ASP A 72 -4.29 -4.26 -18.89
CA ASP A 72 -5.66 -4.01 -19.41
C ASP A 72 -6.67 -4.96 -18.74
N ALA A 73 -6.19 -5.96 -18.00
CA ALA A 73 -7.00 -6.96 -17.29
C ALA A 73 -6.91 -6.79 -15.77
N ALA A 74 -7.18 -5.59 -15.25
CA ALA A 74 -7.33 -5.38 -13.80
C ALA A 74 -8.64 -6.00 -13.30
N THR A 75 -8.65 -7.31 -13.06
CA THR A 75 -9.72 -7.96 -12.28
C THR A 75 -9.73 -7.34 -10.87
N GLN A 76 -10.87 -6.73 -10.53
CA GLN A 76 -11.14 -6.18 -9.19
C GLN A 76 -10.93 -7.27 -8.11
N PRO A 77 -10.48 -6.91 -6.89
CA PRO A 77 -10.51 -7.83 -5.76
C PRO A 77 -11.97 -8.20 -5.46
N PRO A 78 -12.31 -9.48 -5.18
CA PRO A 78 -13.66 -9.84 -4.77
C PRO A 78 -13.98 -9.27 -3.37
N GLU A 79 -15.24 -8.91 -3.17
CA GLU A 79 -15.81 -8.40 -1.90
C GLU A 79 -15.81 -9.45 -0.76
#